data_AF-A0ABD5PT89-F1
#
_entry.id   AF-A0ABD5PT89-F1
#
_cell.length_a   1.000
_cell.length_b   1.000
_cell.length_c   1.000
_cell.angle_alpha   90.00
_cell.angle_beta   90.00
_cell.angle_gamma   90.00
#
_symmetry.space_group_name_H-M   'P 1'
#
loop_
_entity.id
_entity.type
_entity.pdbx_description
1 polymer ?
#
loop_
_entity_poly.entity_id
_entity_poly.type
_entity_poly.pdbx_seq_one_letter_code
_entity_poly.pdbx_strand_id
1 'polypeptide(L)'
;MTDGGQGFDSEYADLGATTQNAMDIAETSMDIVRQFVPDETLADRIRQKSVHSMGDIEFQHLLRFTGADDRGDDDDAPVRAGARAVLDEAAVITDITMVKAGVTGRGHTCDVSKAIGHGTELAAETGMTRTAAAMLELDREDAFEGAIVTIGNAPTAALALADCIEQGTRPAVVVANPVGFVKAEESRERIREVSEACGVPAITHVGRRGGSGLAAALTNELIHVAKDHRAGELEADLVFDVDGHALEGGGAEE
;
A
#
# COMPACT_ATOMS: atom_id res chain seq x y z
N MET A 1 5.52 48.16 -12.73
CA MET A 1 5.63 46.76 -13.19
C MET A 1 5.37 45.93 -11.96
N THR A 2 4.10 45.53 -11.80
CA THR A 2 3.63 44.79 -10.63
C THR A 2 4.05 43.34 -10.78
N ASP A 3 4.85 42.90 -9.82
CA ASP A 3 5.29 41.54 -9.60
C ASP A 3 4.08 40.63 -9.39
N GLY A 4 3.77 39.84 -10.40
CA GLY A 4 2.67 38.88 -10.40
C GLY A 4 3.19 37.53 -9.93
N GLY A 5 3.46 37.41 -8.63
CA GLY A 5 3.60 36.11 -7.99
C GLY A 5 2.26 35.39 -8.05
N GLN A 6 2.05 34.62 -9.12
CA GLN A 6 1.01 33.60 -9.13
C GLN A 6 1.45 32.55 -8.09
N GLY A 7 0.70 32.46 -7.00
CA GLY A 7 0.77 31.31 -6.12
C GLY A 7 0.48 30.08 -6.97
N PHE A 8 1.47 29.22 -7.12
CA PHE A 8 1.29 27.91 -7.71
C PHE A 8 0.60 27.05 -6.66
N ASP A 9 -0.72 26.93 -6.74
CA ASP A 9 -1.43 25.76 -6.23
C ASP A 9 -0.93 24.57 -7.04
N SER A 10 -0.28 23.60 -6.40
CA SER A 10 0.02 22.34 -7.05
C SER A 10 0.11 21.22 -6.02
N GLU A 11 -0.98 20.47 -6.00
CA GLU A 11 -1.24 19.13 -5.45
C GLU A 11 -0.06 18.13 -5.62
N TYR A 12 0.90 18.41 -6.52
CA TYR A 12 1.96 17.48 -6.94
C TYR A 12 3.35 17.69 -6.30
N ALA A 13 3.47 18.56 -5.28
CA ALA A 13 4.73 18.80 -4.55
C ALA A 13 5.23 17.56 -3.74
N ASP A 14 4.55 16.41 -3.78
CA ASP A 14 4.73 15.34 -2.81
C ASP A 14 5.63 14.16 -3.23
N LEU A 15 6.18 14.17 -4.46
CA LEU A 15 7.17 13.17 -4.92
C LEU A 15 8.58 13.33 -4.27
N GLY A 16 8.69 14.10 -3.19
CA GLY A 16 9.98 14.41 -2.54
C GLY A 16 10.71 15.61 -3.14
N ALA A 17 10.10 16.25 -4.14
CA ALA A 17 10.60 17.47 -4.74
C ALA A 17 10.42 18.66 -3.76
N THR A 18 11.52 19.28 -3.36
CA THR A 18 11.52 20.45 -2.45
C THR A 18 11.99 21.74 -3.12
N THR A 19 12.32 21.68 -4.41
CA THR A 19 12.77 22.84 -5.20
C THR A 19 11.91 22.97 -6.44
N GLN A 20 11.76 24.18 -6.98
CA GLN A 20 10.95 24.42 -8.18
C GLN A 20 11.35 23.50 -9.34
N ASN A 21 12.65 23.44 -9.66
CA ASN A 21 13.14 22.56 -10.73
C ASN A 21 12.83 21.07 -10.46
N ALA A 22 12.85 20.62 -9.20
CA ALA A 22 12.47 19.25 -8.88
C ALA A 22 10.97 19.01 -9.05
N MET A 23 10.14 20.02 -8.72
CA MET A 23 8.69 19.96 -8.93
C MET A 23 8.37 19.92 -10.43
N ASP A 24 9.02 20.77 -11.24
CA ASP A 24 8.84 20.81 -12.69
C ASP A 24 9.20 19.46 -13.35
N ILE A 25 10.28 18.81 -12.89
CA ILE A 25 10.68 17.47 -13.36
C ILE A 25 9.64 16.41 -12.98
N ALA A 26 9.16 16.45 -11.73
CA ALA A 26 8.19 15.50 -11.23
C ALA A 26 6.85 15.61 -11.97
N GLU A 27 6.37 16.83 -12.16
CA GLU A 27 5.16 17.16 -12.93
C GLU A 27 5.30 16.67 -14.38
N THR A 28 6.38 17.06 -15.07
CA THR A 28 6.65 16.61 -16.44
C THR A 28 6.69 15.08 -16.53
N SER A 29 7.28 14.39 -15.55
CA SER A 29 7.31 12.93 -15.53
C SER A 29 5.92 12.32 -15.40
N MET A 30 5.06 12.89 -14.55
CA MET A 30 3.70 12.39 -14.35
C MET A 30 2.80 12.69 -15.54
N ASP A 31 2.96 13.83 -16.20
CA ASP A 31 2.27 14.17 -17.46
C ASP A 31 2.58 13.16 -18.56
N ILE A 32 3.81 12.63 -18.60
CA ILE A 32 4.16 11.54 -19.53
C ILE A 32 3.44 10.25 -19.12
N VAL A 33 3.40 9.91 -17.83
CA VAL A 33 2.74 8.68 -17.35
C VAL A 33 1.23 8.70 -17.65
N ARG A 34 0.58 9.85 -17.48
CA ARG A 34 -0.86 10.08 -17.76
C ARG A 34 -1.25 9.92 -19.23
N GLN A 35 -0.28 9.96 -20.15
CA GLN A 35 -0.55 9.62 -21.55
C GLN A 35 -0.80 8.11 -21.75
N PHE A 36 -0.40 7.28 -20.79
CA PHE A 36 -0.49 5.83 -20.86
C PHE A 36 -1.48 5.24 -19.85
N VAL A 37 -1.57 5.82 -18.65
CA VAL A 37 -2.46 5.36 -17.59
C VAL A 37 -3.55 6.42 -17.40
N PRO A 38 -4.85 6.06 -17.36
CA PRO A 38 -5.92 6.99 -17.01
C PRO A 38 -5.71 7.62 -15.63
N ASP A 39 -6.53 8.61 -15.29
CA ASP A 39 -6.50 9.31 -14.00
C ASP A 39 -7.94 9.48 -13.47
N GLU A 40 -8.73 8.40 -13.54
CA GLU A 40 -10.18 8.43 -13.26
C GLU A 40 -10.53 7.70 -11.96
N THR A 41 -9.65 6.86 -11.44
CA THR A 41 -9.90 5.99 -10.28
C THR A 41 -8.76 6.03 -9.27
N LEU A 42 -9.00 5.61 -8.03
CA LEU A 42 -7.92 5.50 -7.04
C LEU A 42 -6.89 4.43 -7.45
N ALA A 43 -7.36 3.36 -8.10
CA ALA A 43 -6.51 2.31 -8.62
C ALA A 43 -5.67 2.79 -9.82
N ASP A 44 -6.12 3.79 -10.58
CA ASP A 44 -5.30 4.45 -11.60
C ASP A 44 -4.12 5.20 -11.00
N ARG A 45 -4.30 5.89 -9.87
CA ARG A 45 -3.18 6.52 -9.14
C ARG A 45 -2.12 5.49 -8.75
N ILE A 46 -2.54 4.31 -8.28
CA ILE A 46 -1.64 3.18 -7.98
C ILE A 46 -0.91 2.70 -9.24
N ARG A 47 -1.60 2.59 -10.38
CA ARG A 47 -1.01 2.22 -11.68
C ARG A 47 0.01 3.26 -12.15
N GLN A 48 -0.33 4.55 -12.11
CA GLN A 48 0.60 5.64 -12.45
C GLN A 48 1.85 5.59 -11.57
N LYS A 49 1.66 5.40 -10.25
CA LYS A 49 2.78 5.28 -9.30
C LYS A 49 3.68 4.09 -9.60
N SER A 50 3.09 2.96 -10.01
CA SER A 50 3.85 1.78 -10.43
C SER A 50 4.70 2.05 -11.67
N VAL A 51 4.14 2.71 -12.69
CA VAL A 51 4.85 3.07 -13.92
C VAL A 51 5.96 4.07 -13.64
N HIS A 52 5.67 5.14 -12.88
CA HIS A 52 6.64 6.17 -12.52
C HIS A 52 7.83 5.59 -11.74
N SER A 53 7.56 4.80 -10.70
CA SER A 53 8.61 4.24 -9.85
C SER A 53 9.49 3.20 -10.56
N MET A 54 8.94 2.46 -11.51
CA MET A 54 9.67 1.42 -12.25
C MET A 54 10.28 1.93 -13.55
N GLY A 55 9.82 3.07 -14.08
CA GLY A 55 10.20 3.57 -15.40
C GLY A 55 9.76 2.66 -16.54
N ASP A 56 8.69 1.88 -16.35
CA ASP A 56 8.21 0.86 -17.28
C ASP A 56 6.67 0.87 -17.34
N ILE A 57 6.15 1.27 -18.50
CA ILE A 57 4.71 1.46 -18.76
C ILE A 57 3.93 0.16 -18.58
N GLU A 58 4.57 -1.00 -18.77
CA GLU A 58 3.91 -2.30 -18.66
C GLU A 58 3.41 -2.60 -17.24
N PHE A 59 3.96 -1.94 -16.20
CA PHE A 59 3.55 -2.21 -14.82
C PHE A 59 2.08 -1.91 -14.55
N GLN A 60 1.45 -1.01 -15.31
CA GLN A 60 0.02 -0.73 -15.22
C GLN A 60 -0.85 -1.98 -15.45
N HIS A 61 -0.39 -2.91 -16.30
CA HIS A 61 -1.12 -4.12 -16.68
C HIS A 61 -0.86 -5.30 -15.74
N LEU A 62 0.17 -5.18 -14.89
CA LEU A 62 0.57 -6.26 -13.99
C LEU A 62 -0.17 -6.24 -12.67
N LEU A 63 -0.61 -5.06 -12.21
CA LEU A 63 -1.24 -4.90 -10.91
C LEU A 63 -2.54 -5.71 -10.81
N ARG A 64 -2.79 -6.24 -9.62
CA ARG A 64 -4.00 -6.95 -9.25
C ARG A 64 -4.47 -6.42 -7.91
N PHE A 65 -5.75 -6.13 -7.84
CA PHE A 65 -6.45 -5.61 -6.69
C PHE A 65 -7.42 -6.69 -6.23
N THR A 66 -7.46 -6.90 -4.93
CA THR A 66 -8.35 -7.87 -4.29
C THR A 66 -8.93 -7.21 -3.06
N GLY A 67 -10.23 -7.33 -2.83
CA GLY A 67 -10.88 -6.82 -1.63
C GLY A 67 -12.18 -6.13 -1.96
N ALA A 68 -13.08 -6.09 -0.98
CA ALA A 68 -14.37 -5.44 -1.10
C ALA A 68 -14.63 -4.54 0.09
N ASP A 69 -15.41 -3.49 -0.12
CA ASP A 69 -15.94 -2.62 0.91
C ASP A 69 -17.45 -2.38 0.71
N ASP A 70 -17.98 -1.32 1.31
CA ASP A 70 -19.39 -0.92 1.22
C ASP A 70 -19.81 -0.53 -0.21
N ARG A 71 -18.86 -0.21 -1.08
CA ARG A 71 -19.10 0.13 -2.50
C ARG A 71 -19.01 -1.07 -3.42
N GLY A 72 -18.53 -2.20 -2.91
CA GLY A 72 -18.43 -3.48 -3.63
C GLY A 72 -17.00 -3.99 -3.74
N ASP A 73 -16.85 -5.00 -4.58
CA ASP A 73 -15.56 -5.60 -4.96
C ASP A 73 -15.07 -4.90 -6.23
N ASP A 74 -14.30 -3.82 -6.04
CA ASP A 74 -13.70 -3.02 -7.10
C ASP A 74 -12.19 -2.80 -6.85
N ASP A 75 -11.48 -2.34 -7.88
CA ASP A 75 -10.03 -2.15 -7.79
C ASP A 75 -9.63 -1.03 -6.79
N ASP A 76 -10.56 -0.14 -6.45
CA ASP A 76 -10.34 0.98 -5.55
C ASP A 76 -10.48 0.57 -4.07
N ALA A 77 -11.23 -0.49 -3.76
CA ALA A 77 -11.48 -0.99 -2.41
C ALA A 77 -10.20 -1.19 -1.58
N PRO A 78 -9.14 -1.90 -2.05
CA PRO A 78 -7.89 -1.99 -1.30
C PRO A 78 -7.15 -0.66 -1.16
N VAL A 79 -7.35 0.30 -2.08
CA VAL A 79 -6.76 1.64 -1.99
C VAL A 79 -7.45 2.45 -0.89
N ARG A 80 -8.79 2.41 -0.84
CA ARG A 80 -9.61 3.02 0.21
C ARG A 80 -9.28 2.42 1.59
N ALA A 81 -9.21 1.10 1.69
CA ALA A 81 -8.84 0.40 2.92
C ALA A 81 -7.46 0.85 3.43
N GLY A 82 -6.47 0.92 2.53
CA GLY A 82 -5.13 1.41 2.86
C GLY A 82 -5.10 2.87 3.29
N ALA A 83 -5.79 3.74 2.56
CA ALA A 83 -5.85 5.17 2.91
C ALA A 83 -6.57 5.40 4.24
N ARG A 84 -7.64 4.64 4.53
CA ARG A 84 -8.33 4.65 5.82
C ARG A 84 -7.42 4.21 6.96
N ALA A 85 -6.66 3.13 6.78
CA ALA A 85 -5.66 2.69 7.76
C ALA A 85 -4.58 3.76 8.02
N VAL A 86 -4.18 4.53 7.00
CA VAL A 86 -3.28 5.69 7.20
C VAL A 86 -3.97 6.81 8.00
N LEU A 87 -5.24 7.08 7.73
CA LEU A 87 -6.03 8.09 8.45
C LEU A 87 -6.23 7.70 9.93
N ASP A 88 -6.39 6.41 10.20
CA ASP A 88 -6.49 5.82 11.54
C ASP A 88 -5.13 5.65 12.24
N GLU A 89 -4.05 6.15 11.63
CA GLU A 89 -2.67 6.06 12.14
C GLU A 89 -2.18 4.62 12.38
N ALA A 90 -2.74 3.64 11.66
CA ALA A 90 -2.39 2.23 11.78
C ALA A 90 -0.90 1.97 11.47
N ALA A 91 -0.35 0.91 12.06
CA ALA A 91 1.05 0.53 11.85
C ALA A 91 1.32 0.16 10.37
N VAL A 92 2.49 0.55 9.87
CA VAL A 92 3.02 0.11 8.56
C VAL A 92 4.16 -0.86 8.80
N ILE A 93 3.93 -2.14 8.54
CA ILE A 93 4.92 -3.19 8.77
C ILE A 93 5.50 -3.66 7.45
N THR A 94 6.80 -3.49 7.29
CA THR A 94 7.51 -3.84 6.06
C THR A 94 8.30 -5.13 6.20
N ASP A 95 8.49 -5.91 5.13
CA ASP A 95 9.27 -7.15 5.22
C ASP A 95 10.75 -6.89 5.56
N ILE A 96 11.36 -5.87 4.95
CA ILE A 96 12.79 -5.55 5.12
C ILE A 96 13.08 -4.04 5.23
N THR A 97 14.30 -3.72 5.68
CA THR A 97 14.78 -2.34 5.86
C THR A 97 14.68 -1.47 4.61
N MET A 98 14.93 -2.01 3.40
CA MET A 98 14.88 -1.20 2.18
C MET A 98 13.47 -0.71 1.86
N VAL A 99 12.44 -1.52 2.15
CA VAL A 99 11.04 -1.11 1.97
C VAL A 99 10.73 0.00 2.97
N LYS A 100 11.02 -0.21 4.27
CA LYS A 100 10.87 0.82 5.30
C LYS A 100 11.51 2.15 4.90
N ALA A 101 12.75 2.11 4.39
CA ALA A 101 13.48 3.32 4.02
C ALA A 101 12.86 4.07 2.82
N GLY A 102 12.07 3.39 1.98
CA GLY A 102 11.36 3.98 0.86
C GLY A 102 9.98 4.54 1.22
N VAL A 103 9.42 4.18 2.38
CA VAL A 103 8.15 4.74 2.86
C VAL A 103 8.40 6.18 3.31
N THR A 104 7.61 7.13 2.80
CA THR A 104 7.71 8.55 3.15
C THR A 104 7.38 8.75 4.63
N GLY A 105 8.04 9.71 5.29
CA GLY A 105 7.68 10.12 6.66
C GLY A 105 6.81 11.39 6.70
N ARG A 106 6.23 11.79 5.57
CA ARG A 106 5.43 13.02 5.41
C ARG A 106 3.98 12.64 5.12
N GLY A 107 3.04 13.43 5.64
CA GLY A 107 1.60 13.26 5.38
C GLY A 107 0.87 12.34 6.36
N HIS A 108 1.58 11.63 7.24
CA HIS A 108 1.00 10.73 8.24
C HIS A 108 1.88 10.62 9.49
N THR A 109 1.34 9.95 10.52
CA THR A 109 1.93 9.73 11.85
C THR A 109 2.06 8.24 12.20
N CYS A 110 1.63 7.34 11.30
CA CYS A 110 1.77 5.89 11.43
C CYS A 110 3.18 5.47 11.89
N ASP A 111 3.26 4.49 12.79
CA ASP A 111 4.53 3.84 13.10
C ASP A 111 4.96 2.94 11.94
N VAL A 112 6.16 3.20 11.39
CA VAL A 112 6.71 2.43 10.27
C VAL A 112 7.84 1.54 10.78
N SER A 113 7.61 0.23 10.77
CA SER A 113 8.54 -0.77 11.29
C SER A 113 8.91 -1.81 10.23
N LYS A 114 9.84 -2.72 10.59
CA LYS A 114 10.30 -3.79 9.70
C LYS A 114 10.22 -5.13 10.43
N ALA A 115 9.76 -6.16 9.74
CA ALA A 115 9.67 -7.52 10.25
C ALA A 115 11.06 -8.16 10.40
N ILE A 116 11.94 -8.02 9.41
CA ILE A 116 13.25 -8.67 9.49
C ILE A 116 14.03 -8.25 10.75
N GLY A 117 14.39 -9.23 11.58
CA GLY A 117 15.00 -9.02 12.90
C GLY A 117 14.20 -9.66 14.03
N HIS A 118 12.89 -9.83 13.83
CA HIS A 118 12.03 -10.66 14.68
C HIS A 118 12.23 -12.15 14.35
N GLY A 119 11.91 -13.06 15.28
CA GLY A 119 11.95 -14.51 15.04
C GLY A 119 13.34 -15.09 14.71
N THR A 120 14.42 -14.46 15.17
CA THR A 120 15.80 -14.92 14.86
C THR A 120 16.06 -16.33 15.40
N GLU A 121 15.56 -16.64 16.60
CA GLU A 121 15.67 -17.97 17.21
C GLU A 121 14.84 -18.99 16.43
N LEU A 122 13.58 -18.65 16.10
CA LEU A 122 12.69 -19.48 15.29
C LEU A 122 13.33 -19.86 13.95
N ALA A 123 13.98 -18.90 13.26
CA ALA A 123 14.67 -19.16 12.00
C ALA A 123 15.82 -20.17 12.17
N ALA A 124 16.58 -20.05 13.26
CA ALA A 124 17.72 -20.94 13.54
C ALA A 124 17.26 -22.36 13.88
N GLU A 125 16.17 -22.50 14.64
CA GLU A 125 15.63 -23.79 15.08
C GLU A 125 14.92 -24.56 13.94
N THR A 126 14.17 -23.85 13.10
CA THR A 126 13.33 -24.47 12.06
C THR A 126 14.00 -24.55 10.69
N GLY A 127 15.07 -23.79 10.47
CA GLY A 127 15.73 -23.65 9.17
C GLY A 127 14.95 -22.81 8.16
N MET A 128 13.88 -22.13 8.59
CA MET A 128 13.13 -21.20 7.74
C MET A 128 13.94 -19.95 7.41
N THR A 129 13.50 -19.19 6.40
CA THR A 129 14.11 -17.89 6.12
C THR A 129 13.84 -16.92 7.27
N ARG A 130 14.78 -16.01 7.54
CA ARG A 130 14.61 -14.98 8.58
C ARG A 130 13.36 -14.14 8.40
N THR A 131 12.96 -13.87 7.17
CA THR A 131 11.77 -13.07 6.87
C THR A 131 10.47 -13.86 7.08
N ALA A 132 10.45 -15.17 6.80
CA ALA A 132 9.28 -15.99 7.12
C ALA A 132 9.11 -16.16 8.63
N ALA A 133 10.21 -16.46 9.34
CA ALA A 133 10.18 -16.55 10.80
C ALA A 133 9.78 -15.23 11.46
N ALA A 134 10.22 -14.09 10.91
CA ALA A 134 9.80 -12.78 11.39
C ALA A 134 8.30 -12.53 11.23
N MET A 135 7.68 -12.93 10.11
CA MET A 135 6.24 -12.80 9.95
C MET A 135 5.50 -13.64 10.99
N LEU A 136 5.88 -14.90 11.18
CA LEU A 136 5.25 -15.77 12.18
C LEU A 136 5.41 -15.24 13.61
N GLU A 137 6.53 -14.61 13.94
CA GLU A 137 6.74 -14.03 15.27
C GLU A 137 5.87 -12.80 15.50
N LEU A 138 5.82 -11.88 14.53
CA LEU A 138 4.96 -10.70 14.61
C LEU A 138 3.47 -11.04 14.64
N ASP A 139 3.08 -12.11 13.96
CA ASP A 139 1.71 -12.62 13.99
C ASP A 139 1.31 -13.11 15.39
N ARG A 140 2.21 -13.79 16.11
CA ARG A 140 1.97 -14.20 17.51
C ARG A 140 1.82 -13.03 18.46
N GLU A 141 2.32 -11.86 18.08
CA GLU A 141 2.21 -10.61 18.83
C GLU A 141 1.01 -9.77 18.38
N ASP A 142 0.13 -10.31 17.52
CA ASP A 142 -1.03 -9.65 16.91
C ASP A 142 -0.65 -8.37 16.13
N ALA A 143 0.61 -8.24 15.71
CA ALA A 143 1.13 -6.99 15.14
C ALA A 143 0.49 -6.62 13.79
N PHE A 144 -0.10 -7.59 13.09
CA PHE A 144 -0.71 -7.38 11.79
C PHE A 144 -2.18 -6.96 11.84
N GLU A 145 -2.84 -7.05 13.00
CA GLU A 145 -4.25 -6.69 13.11
C GLU A 145 -4.48 -5.22 12.77
N GLY A 146 -5.28 -4.96 11.72
CA GLY A 146 -5.53 -3.62 11.20
C GLY A 146 -4.31 -2.91 10.59
N ALA A 147 -3.16 -3.57 10.48
CA ALA A 147 -1.94 -2.96 9.97
C ALA A 147 -1.92 -2.90 8.43
N ILE A 148 -1.10 -1.98 7.91
CA ILE A 148 -0.69 -1.96 6.50
C ILE A 148 0.56 -2.82 6.39
N VAL A 149 0.47 -3.95 5.68
CA VAL A 149 1.61 -4.89 5.55
C VAL A 149 2.23 -4.80 4.16
N THR A 150 3.48 -4.34 4.07
CA THR A 150 4.17 -4.09 2.81
C THR A 150 5.34 -5.06 2.60
N ILE A 151 5.23 -5.91 1.58
CA ILE A 151 6.25 -6.93 1.25
C ILE A 151 6.86 -6.60 -0.11
N GLY A 152 8.11 -6.14 -0.11
CA GLY A 152 8.80 -5.76 -1.35
C GLY A 152 9.91 -6.72 -1.79
N ASN A 153 10.41 -7.58 -0.91
CA ASN A 153 11.61 -8.35 -1.20
C ASN A 153 11.44 -9.86 -1.09
N ALA A 154 10.82 -10.36 -0.02
CA ALA A 154 10.87 -11.78 0.30
C ALA A 154 9.58 -12.54 -0.08
N PRO A 155 9.59 -13.42 -1.11
CA PRO A 155 8.45 -14.30 -1.39
C PRO A 155 8.06 -15.18 -0.20
N THR A 156 9.05 -15.59 0.60
CA THR A 156 8.81 -16.40 1.80
C THR A 156 8.13 -15.62 2.93
N ALA A 157 8.26 -14.29 2.97
CA ALA A 157 7.47 -13.47 3.88
C ALA A 157 6.00 -13.42 3.43
N ALA A 158 5.74 -13.28 2.12
CA ALA A 158 4.38 -13.29 1.59
C ALA A 158 3.68 -14.64 1.80
N LEU A 159 4.39 -15.76 1.63
CA LEU A 159 3.84 -17.09 1.96
C LEU A 159 3.50 -17.22 3.45
N ALA A 160 4.41 -16.82 4.35
CA ALA A 160 4.15 -16.88 5.78
C ALA A 160 2.97 -15.98 6.20
N LEU A 161 2.88 -14.76 5.66
CA LEU A 161 1.74 -13.87 5.91
C LEU A 161 0.44 -14.47 5.37
N ALA A 162 0.46 -15.15 4.23
CA ALA A 162 -0.73 -15.81 3.71
C ALA A 162 -1.22 -16.93 4.64
N ASP A 163 -0.30 -17.71 5.21
CA ASP A 163 -0.62 -18.73 6.22
C ASP A 163 -1.24 -18.11 7.48
N CYS A 164 -0.75 -16.94 7.92
CA CYS A 164 -1.32 -16.16 9.03
C CYS A 164 -2.75 -15.68 8.73
N ILE A 165 -2.97 -15.10 7.54
CA ILE A 165 -4.31 -14.65 7.11
C ILE A 165 -5.31 -15.81 7.08
N GLU A 166 -4.90 -16.96 6.55
CA GLU A 166 -5.71 -18.17 6.54
C GLU A 166 -6.06 -18.65 7.96
N GLN A 167 -5.18 -18.42 8.93
CA GLN A 167 -5.36 -18.79 10.34
C GLN A 167 -6.17 -17.78 11.17
N GLY A 168 -6.45 -16.60 10.62
CA GLY A 168 -7.34 -15.63 11.25
C GLY A 168 -6.83 -14.19 11.27
N THR A 169 -5.57 -13.95 10.91
CA THR A 169 -4.97 -12.61 10.94
C THR A 169 -5.66 -11.68 9.94
N ARG A 170 -5.94 -10.43 10.33
CA ARG A 170 -6.66 -9.44 9.51
C ARG A 170 -5.90 -8.11 9.41
N PRO A 171 -4.91 -8.01 8.50
CA PRO A 171 -4.38 -6.73 8.05
C PRO A 171 -5.47 -5.85 7.44
N ALA A 172 -5.33 -4.52 7.59
CA ALA A 172 -6.23 -3.58 6.91
C ALA A 172 -6.02 -3.62 5.39
N VAL A 173 -4.75 -3.73 4.95
CA VAL A 173 -4.40 -3.99 3.54
C VAL A 173 -3.02 -4.62 3.43
N VAL A 174 -2.83 -5.47 2.43
CA VAL A 174 -1.54 -6.09 2.09
C VAL A 174 -1.01 -5.54 0.76
N VAL A 175 0.17 -4.93 0.77
CA VAL A 175 0.90 -4.52 -0.44
C VAL A 175 2.04 -5.52 -0.70
N ALA A 176 1.76 -6.62 -1.41
CA ALA A 176 2.69 -7.72 -1.62
C ALA A 176 3.25 -7.77 -3.04
N ASN A 177 4.46 -7.26 -3.20
CA ASN A 177 5.17 -7.15 -4.48
C ASN A 177 6.62 -7.67 -4.43
N PRO A 178 6.91 -8.86 -3.85
CA PRO A 178 8.25 -9.41 -3.81
C PRO A 178 8.77 -9.72 -5.21
N VAL A 179 9.99 -9.26 -5.50
CA VAL A 179 10.74 -9.61 -6.72
C VAL A 179 11.38 -10.99 -6.59
N GLY A 180 11.47 -11.73 -7.68
CA GLY A 180 12.28 -12.93 -7.70
C GLY A 180 11.94 -13.92 -8.81
N PHE A 181 12.86 -14.83 -9.05
CA PHE A 181 12.69 -15.92 -10.02
C PHE A 181 12.19 -17.23 -9.38
N VAL A 182 12.16 -17.29 -8.05
CA VAL A 182 11.77 -18.46 -7.27
C VAL A 182 10.68 -18.02 -6.29
N LYS A 183 9.54 -18.71 -6.31
CA LYS A 183 8.37 -18.50 -5.42
C LYS A 183 7.71 -17.12 -5.47
N ALA A 184 8.25 -16.13 -6.18
CA ALA A 184 7.70 -14.79 -6.19
C ALA A 184 6.27 -14.75 -6.76
N GLU A 185 6.05 -15.41 -7.90
CA GLU A 185 4.74 -15.53 -8.54
C GLU A 185 3.75 -16.31 -7.67
N GLU A 186 4.14 -17.51 -7.23
CA GLU A 186 3.38 -18.38 -6.31
C GLU A 186 2.99 -17.65 -5.02
N SER A 187 3.91 -16.92 -4.40
CA SER A 187 3.64 -16.21 -3.15
C SER A 187 2.58 -15.11 -3.28
N ARG A 188 2.51 -14.45 -4.44
CA ARG A 188 1.53 -13.40 -4.71
C ARG A 188 0.18 -13.98 -5.12
N GLU A 189 0.19 -15.08 -5.85
CA GLU A 189 -1.01 -15.87 -6.10
C GLU A 189 -1.62 -16.34 -4.79
N ARG A 190 -0.80 -16.89 -3.90
CA ARG A 190 -1.25 -17.32 -2.57
C ARG A 190 -1.84 -16.17 -1.75
N ILE A 191 -1.22 -14.98 -1.76
CA ILE A 191 -1.79 -13.79 -1.13
C ILE A 191 -3.17 -13.46 -1.70
N ARG A 192 -3.34 -13.45 -3.03
CA ARG A 192 -4.65 -13.17 -3.65
C ARG A 192 -5.71 -14.18 -3.24
N GLU A 193 -5.38 -15.48 -3.27
CA GLU A 193 -6.31 -16.54 -2.86
C GLU A 193 -6.81 -16.36 -1.42
N VAL A 194 -5.91 -16.15 -0.47
CA VAL A 194 -6.31 -15.96 0.94
C VAL A 194 -7.00 -14.61 1.15
N SER A 195 -6.63 -13.58 0.38
CA SER A 195 -7.27 -12.26 0.41
C SER A 195 -8.74 -12.36 0.00
N GLU A 196 -9.03 -13.06 -1.10
CA GLU A 196 -10.39 -13.35 -1.56
C GLU A 196 -11.15 -14.22 -0.55
N ALA A 197 -10.53 -15.29 -0.05
CA ALA A 197 -11.19 -16.24 0.84
C ALA A 197 -11.47 -15.68 2.24
N CYS A 198 -10.60 -14.79 2.75
CA CYS A 198 -10.68 -14.27 4.11
C CYS A 198 -11.15 -12.81 4.20
N GLY A 199 -11.37 -12.14 3.07
CA GLY A 199 -11.80 -10.74 3.01
C GLY A 199 -10.73 -9.75 3.45
N VAL A 200 -9.46 -10.03 3.16
CA VAL A 200 -8.34 -9.11 3.45
C VAL A 200 -7.97 -8.37 2.17
N PRO A 201 -8.04 -7.03 2.12
CA PRO A 201 -7.68 -6.29 0.92
C PRO A 201 -6.20 -6.43 0.56
N ALA A 202 -5.88 -6.55 -0.73
CA ALA A 202 -4.51 -6.69 -1.21
C ALA A 202 -4.25 -6.01 -2.55
N ILE A 203 -3.03 -5.49 -2.69
CA ILE A 203 -2.45 -4.95 -3.93
C ILE A 203 -1.20 -5.77 -4.25
N THR A 204 -1.29 -6.55 -5.33
CA THR A 204 -0.19 -7.41 -5.83
C THR A 204 0.07 -7.13 -7.32
N HIS A 205 0.98 -7.89 -7.93
CA HIS A 205 1.10 -7.92 -9.39
C HIS A 205 1.48 -9.32 -9.91
N VAL A 206 1.33 -9.55 -11.22
CA VAL A 206 1.64 -10.83 -11.88
C VAL A 206 3.08 -10.92 -12.42
N GLY A 207 3.65 -12.13 -12.44
CA GLY A 207 4.99 -12.40 -12.98
C GLY A 207 6.12 -12.34 -11.94
N ARG A 208 7.33 -11.92 -12.34
CA ARG A 208 8.56 -12.01 -11.51
C ARG A 208 9.15 -10.67 -11.07
N ARG A 209 8.66 -9.58 -11.68
CA ARG A 209 9.07 -8.21 -11.40
C ARG A 209 8.62 -7.82 -9.97
N GLY A 210 8.85 -6.57 -9.57
CA GLY A 210 8.54 -6.09 -8.22
C GLY A 210 9.75 -5.50 -7.54
N GLY A 211 9.80 -5.57 -6.22
CA GLY A 211 10.93 -5.11 -5.44
C GLY A 211 10.55 -4.07 -4.41
N SER A 212 11.53 -3.71 -3.58
CA SER A 212 11.32 -2.77 -2.48
C SER A 212 10.88 -1.38 -2.94
N GLY A 213 11.42 -0.90 -4.06
CA GLY A 213 11.02 0.40 -4.63
C GLY A 213 9.55 0.43 -5.03
N LEU A 214 9.05 -0.63 -5.67
CA LEU A 214 7.63 -0.72 -6.05
C LEU A 214 6.76 -0.77 -4.80
N ALA A 215 7.03 -1.70 -3.88
CA ALA A 215 6.19 -1.88 -2.70
C ALA A 215 6.11 -0.61 -1.84
N ALA A 216 7.24 0.09 -1.66
CA ALA A 216 7.28 1.38 -0.99
C ALA A 216 6.51 2.46 -1.76
N ALA A 217 6.65 2.54 -3.08
CA ALA A 217 5.96 3.53 -3.90
C ALA A 217 4.43 3.36 -3.85
N LEU A 218 3.93 2.12 -3.93
CA LEU A 218 2.49 1.84 -3.82
C LEU A 218 1.97 2.15 -2.41
N THR A 219 2.76 1.85 -1.37
CA THR A 219 2.41 2.21 0.02
C THR A 219 2.37 3.73 0.20
N ASN A 220 3.32 4.47 -0.39
CA ASN A 220 3.32 5.92 -0.38
C ASN A 220 2.08 6.50 -1.08
N GLU A 221 1.56 5.83 -2.11
CA GLU A 221 0.33 6.29 -2.76
C GLU A 221 -0.89 6.15 -1.86
N LEU A 222 -0.98 5.10 -1.03
CA LEU A 222 -2.01 5.01 0.01
C LEU A 222 -1.92 6.21 0.98
N ILE A 223 -0.70 6.61 1.34
CA ILE A 223 -0.43 7.78 2.19
C ILE A 223 -0.85 9.08 1.49
N HIS A 224 -0.57 9.24 0.20
CA HIS A 224 -0.98 10.41 -0.56
C HIS A 224 -2.50 10.49 -0.68
N VAL A 225 -3.18 9.40 -1.04
CA VAL A 225 -4.65 9.34 -1.09
C VAL A 225 -5.26 9.75 0.26
N ALA A 226 -4.70 9.27 1.37
CA ALA A 226 -5.13 9.67 2.72
C ALA A 226 -4.90 11.15 3.01
N LYS A 227 -3.76 11.69 2.61
CA LYS A 227 -3.42 13.11 2.78
C LYS A 227 -4.36 14.00 1.97
N ASP A 228 -4.58 13.67 0.70
CA ASP A 228 -5.45 14.42 -0.21
C ASP A 228 -6.90 14.36 0.27
N HIS A 229 -7.33 13.20 0.79
CA HIS A 229 -8.63 13.04 1.46
C HIS A 229 -8.76 14.00 2.65
N ARG A 230 -7.75 14.05 3.53
CA ARG A 230 -7.74 14.94 4.71
C ARG A 230 -7.74 16.42 4.31
N ALA A 231 -7.11 16.77 3.19
CA ALA A 231 -7.07 18.13 2.66
C ALA A 231 -8.37 18.53 1.92
N GLY A 232 -9.24 17.58 1.61
CA GLY A 232 -10.42 17.81 0.78
C GLY A 232 -10.08 18.01 -0.70
N GLU A 233 -8.96 17.46 -1.14
CA GLU A 233 -8.41 17.60 -2.50
C GLU A 233 -8.82 16.45 -3.43
N LEU A 234 -9.36 15.35 -2.90
CA LEU A 234 -9.91 14.28 -3.74
C LEU A 234 -11.18 14.73 -4.48
N GLU A 235 -11.33 14.28 -5.73
CA GLU A 235 -12.57 14.43 -6.49
C GLU A 235 -13.75 13.81 -5.73
N ALA A 236 -14.94 14.41 -5.86
CA ALA A 236 -16.08 14.11 -4.99
C ALA A 236 -16.54 12.65 -5.03
N ASP A 237 -16.37 11.98 -6.17
CA ASP A 237 -16.64 10.56 -6.40
C ASP A 237 -15.56 9.63 -5.83
N LEU A 238 -14.33 10.13 -5.67
CA LEU A 238 -13.21 9.42 -5.07
C LEU A 238 -13.15 9.57 -3.54
N VAL A 239 -13.92 10.49 -2.94
CA VAL A 239 -14.08 10.62 -1.48
C VAL A 239 -14.74 9.36 -0.92
N PHE A 240 -14.20 8.82 0.18
CA PHE A 240 -14.71 7.63 0.87
C PHE A 240 -14.95 7.90 2.36
N ASP A 241 -15.82 7.11 2.98
CA ASP A 241 -16.14 7.28 4.39
C ASP A 241 -15.02 6.75 5.29
N VAL A 242 -14.69 7.52 6.32
CA VAL A 242 -13.67 7.23 7.32
C VAL A 242 -14.30 6.81 8.65
N ASP A 243 -15.58 7.08 8.89
CA ASP A 243 -16.22 6.81 10.16
C ASP A 243 -16.54 5.32 10.32
N GLY A 244 -15.83 4.69 11.25
CA GLY A 244 -16.00 3.29 11.63
C GLY A 244 -16.92 3.22 12.84
N HIS A 245 -18.17 3.63 12.69
CA HIS A 245 -19.19 3.38 13.72
C HIS A 245 -20.29 2.49 13.16
N ALA A 246 -20.38 1.32 13.79
CA ALA A 246 -21.55 0.48 13.80
C ALA A 246 -22.80 1.36 13.92
N LEU A 247 -23.80 1.08 13.08
CA LEU A 247 -25.17 1.46 13.35
C LEU A 247 -25.62 0.70 14.61
N GLU A 248 -25.24 1.17 15.80
CA GLU A 248 -25.92 0.80 17.04
C GLU A 248 -27.32 1.42 17.01
N GLY A 249 -28.29 0.56 17.30
CA GLY A 249 -29.70 0.77 17.04
C GLY A 249 -30.26 2.09 17.58
N GLY A 250 -30.94 2.81 16.68
CA GLY A 250 -31.98 3.75 17.06
C GLY A 250 -33.20 3.00 17.61
N GLY A 251 -33.09 2.54 18.85
CA GLY A 251 -34.22 2.15 19.68
C GLY A 251 -34.82 3.37 20.37
N ALA A 252 -36.08 3.66 20.04
CA ALA A 252 -37.15 4.23 20.85
C ALA A 252 -36.87 5.36 21.87
N GLU A 253 -37.50 6.51 21.63
CA GLU A 253 -38.33 7.38 22.51
C GLU A 253 -38.52 8.69 21.70
N GLU A 254 -39.71 9.19 21.33
CA GLU A 254 -41.04 9.24 21.93
C GLU A 254 -42.13 9.27 20.83
#